data_AF-A0AA38UGS5-F1
#
_entry.id   AF-A0AA38UGS5-F1
#
_cell.length_a   1.000
_cell.length_b   1.000
_cell.length_c   1.000
_cell.angle_alpha   90.00
_cell.angle_beta   90.00
_cell.angle_gamma   90.00
#
_symmetry.space_group_name_H-M   'P 1'
#
loop_
_entity.id
_entity.type
_entity.pdbx_description
1 polymer ?
#
loop_
_entity_poly.entity_id
_entity_poly.type
_entity_poly.pdbx_seq_one_letter_code
_entity_poly.pdbx_strand_id
1 'polypeptide(L)'
;MSDVHLRPADQSFQTPRVKKAPSKLPLSFSYSPSDDGTDENLLVLLHGLGDTLVPFAKLGRQFKLPQTATLALRAPEKIPFLYEEAYQWYTSFDQLGELIDRPNPTPALEILSRVFKHLIEDCSWPSDRIHLFGFAQGGSVALELGIKFWRQQQEKSDQLSSSSSLGSIVSVSGPLLSYPTLSSLSPTPVLAVYRPPPAEPSLAPADLTAIKKAFRVVQEAKLGARGPGMPSSKDEWEPIMRFWSEKLSRRQVEGLYEVMSGISLPQ
;
A
#
# COMPACT_ATOMS: atom_id res chain seq x y z
N MET A 1 -42.85 11.43 16.55
CA MET A 1 -42.15 12.14 15.45
C MET A 1 -40.68 11.85 15.64
N SER A 2 -40.04 11.20 14.66
CA SER A 2 -38.63 10.84 14.73
C SER A 2 -37.78 12.07 14.47
N ASP A 3 -37.00 12.50 15.47
CA ASP A 3 -36.09 13.63 15.34
C ASP A 3 -34.90 13.26 14.45
N VAL A 4 -34.87 13.85 13.25
CA VAL A 4 -33.76 13.72 12.30
C VAL A 4 -32.70 14.75 12.66
N HIS A 5 -31.56 14.30 13.19
CA HIS A 5 -30.40 15.15 13.42
C HIS A 5 -29.50 15.19 12.18
N LEU A 6 -29.52 16.32 11.46
CA LEU A 6 -28.58 16.61 10.38
C LEU A 6 -27.39 17.37 10.98
N ARG A 7 -26.19 16.77 10.98
CA ARG A 7 -24.95 17.48 11.28
C ARG A 7 -24.29 17.94 9.97
N PRO A 8 -23.96 19.22 9.79
CA PRO A 8 -23.13 19.65 8.67
C PRO A 8 -21.74 19.00 8.79
N ALA A 9 -21.20 18.54 7.67
CA ALA A 9 -19.85 18.00 7.64
C ALA A 9 -18.85 19.11 8.03
N ASP A 10 -17.99 18.82 9.01
CA ASP A 10 -16.92 19.72 9.43
C ASP A 10 -16.10 20.15 8.21
N GLN A 11 -15.91 21.47 8.07
CA GLN A 11 -15.04 22.10 7.07
C GLN A 11 -13.58 21.73 7.34
N SER A 12 -13.21 20.48 7.09
CA SER A 12 -11.81 20.08 7.06
C SER A 12 -11.17 20.69 5.82
N PHE A 13 -10.06 21.40 6.03
CA PHE A 13 -9.21 22.07 5.03
C PHE A 13 -9.36 21.43 3.64
N GLN A 14 -10.08 22.11 2.74
CA GLN A 14 -10.50 21.54 1.46
C GLN A 14 -9.26 21.25 0.60
N THR A 15 -8.73 20.05 0.70
CA THR A 15 -7.68 19.62 -0.21
C THR A 15 -8.28 19.57 -1.64
N PRO A 16 -7.48 19.90 -2.68
CA PRO A 16 -7.99 19.98 -4.04
C PRO A 16 -8.69 18.69 -4.47
N ARG A 17 -9.78 18.81 -5.22
CA ARG A 17 -10.52 17.66 -5.75
C ARG A 17 -9.65 16.79 -6.66
N VAL A 18 -8.82 17.42 -7.49
CA VAL A 18 -7.80 16.76 -8.32
C VAL A 18 -6.44 17.12 -7.76
N LYS A 19 -5.58 16.13 -7.54
CA LYS A 19 -4.25 16.35 -6.94
C LYS A 19 -3.24 16.65 -8.03
N LYS A 20 -2.18 17.36 -7.64
CA LYS A 20 -1.07 17.62 -8.55
C LYS A 20 -0.37 16.30 -8.89
N ALA A 21 -0.27 16.00 -10.17
CA ALA A 21 0.48 14.83 -10.63
C ALA A 21 1.98 14.98 -10.26
N PRO A 22 2.65 13.90 -9.81
CA PRO A 22 4.08 13.93 -9.58
C PRO A 22 4.81 14.21 -10.89
N SER A 23 5.77 15.12 -10.87
CA SER A 23 6.46 15.59 -12.09
C SER A 23 7.93 15.17 -12.16
N LYS A 24 8.62 15.04 -11.02
CA LYS A 24 10.01 14.59 -10.94
C LYS A 24 10.21 13.70 -9.71
N LEU A 25 10.06 12.39 -9.92
CA LEU A 25 10.42 11.39 -8.91
C LEU A 25 11.81 10.82 -9.21
N PRO A 26 12.56 10.35 -8.17
CA PRO A 26 13.85 9.68 -8.34
C PRO A 26 13.75 8.28 -8.98
N LEU A 27 12.54 7.81 -9.30
CA LEU A 27 12.26 6.54 -9.97
C LEU A 27 11.48 6.79 -11.25
N SER A 28 11.62 5.90 -12.24
CA SER A 28 10.67 5.84 -13.35
C SER A 28 9.29 5.43 -12.83
N PHE A 29 8.24 6.10 -13.32
CA PHE A 29 6.90 5.91 -12.81
C PHE A 29 5.84 6.09 -13.90
N SER A 30 4.64 5.59 -13.62
CA SER A 30 3.42 5.85 -14.38
C SER A 30 2.33 6.30 -13.41
N TYR A 31 1.91 7.56 -13.54
CA TYR A 31 0.80 8.12 -12.78
C TYR A 31 -0.48 8.10 -13.63
N SER A 32 -1.62 7.81 -12.99
CA SER A 32 -2.94 8.01 -13.59
C SER A 32 -3.86 8.63 -12.54
N PRO A 33 -4.54 9.75 -12.84
CA PRO A 33 -5.53 10.31 -11.93
C PRO A 33 -6.72 9.36 -11.76
N SER A 34 -7.58 9.62 -10.77
CA SER A 34 -8.84 8.89 -10.60
C SER A 34 -9.75 9.05 -11.83
N ASP A 35 -10.43 7.96 -12.20
CA ASP A 35 -11.36 7.95 -13.34
C ASP A 35 -12.60 8.84 -13.11
N ASP A 36 -12.96 9.11 -11.85
CA ASP A 36 -14.10 9.96 -11.46
C ASP A 36 -13.74 11.43 -11.23
N GLY A 37 -12.49 11.81 -11.55
CA GLY A 37 -11.99 13.17 -11.40
C GLY A 37 -11.88 13.64 -9.95
N THR A 38 -11.86 12.72 -8.98
CA THR A 38 -11.65 13.03 -7.56
C THR A 38 -10.51 12.19 -7.01
N ASP A 39 -9.40 12.84 -6.69
CA ASP A 39 -8.18 12.21 -6.19
C ASP A 39 -8.18 12.24 -4.65
N GLU A 40 -9.04 11.40 -4.05
CA GLU A 40 -9.13 11.27 -2.59
C GLU A 40 -8.08 10.30 -2.05
N ASN A 41 -7.82 9.21 -2.78
CA ASN A 41 -6.85 8.17 -2.42
C ASN A 41 -5.76 8.03 -3.49
N LEU A 42 -4.58 7.60 -3.07
CA LEU A 42 -3.49 7.23 -3.96
C LEU A 42 -3.10 5.77 -3.72
N LEU A 43 -3.18 4.94 -4.75
CA LEU A 43 -2.64 3.58 -4.73
C LEU A 43 -1.26 3.55 -5.39
N VAL A 44 -0.22 3.28 -4.60
CA VAL A 44 1.14 3.08 -5.08
C VAL A 44 1.40 1.60 -5.31
N LEU A 45 1.81 1.24 -6.53
CA LEU A 45 2.02 -0.14 -6.95
C LEU A 45 3.51 -0.46 -7.10
N LEU A 46 3.95 -1.53 -6.45
CA LEU A 46 5.33 -2.00 -6.39
C LEU A 46 5.44 -3.42 -6.98
N HIS A 47 6.14 -3.54 -8.10
CA HIS A 47 6.25 -4.82 -8.83
C HIS A 47 7.19 -5.83 -8.15
N GLY A 48 7.13 -7.09 -8.57
CA GLY A 48 8.01 -8.16 -8.10
C GLY A 48 9.38 -8.18 -8.78
N LEU A 49 10.26 -9.06 -8.32
CA LEU A 49 11.58 -9.28 -8.92
C LEU A 49 11.45 -9.62 -10.42
N GLY A 50 12.27 -8.96 -11.25
CA GLY A 50 12.37 -9.26 -12.68
C GLY A 50 11.29 -8.62 -13.54
N ASP A 51 10.38 -7.84 -12.95
CA ASP A 51 9.30 -7.16 -13.67
C ASP A 51 9.64 -5.67 -13.91
N THR A 52 8.70 -4.96 -14.52
CA THR A 52 8.71 -3.51 -14.77
C THR A 52 7.47 -2.86 -14.17
N LEU A 53 7.40 -1.54 -14.24
CA LEU A 53 6.21 -0.78 -13.84
C LEU A 53 5.00 -0.99 -14.77
N VAL A 54 5.20 -1.48 -16.01
CA VAL A 54 4.18 -1.44 -17.07
C VAL A 54 2.98 -2.35 -16.77
N PRO A 55 3.14 -3.62 -16.37
CA PRO A 55 2.02 -4.47 -15.98
C PRO A 55 1.27 -3.90 -14.76
N PHE A 56 2.00 -3.34 -13.80
CA PHE A 56 1.41 -2.77 -12.58
C PHE A 56 0.65 -1.45 -12.85
N ALA A 57 1.10 -0.64 -13.81
CA ALA A 57 0.35 0.53 -14.26
C ALA A 57 -0.99 0.13 -14.91
N LYS A 58 -1.01 -0.95 -15.69
CA LYS A 58 -2.24 -1.51 -16.26
C LYS A 58 -3.15 -2.09 -15.17
N LEU A 59 -2.58 -2.87 -14.25
CA LEU A 59 -3.29 -3.48 -13.13
C LEU A 59 -3.99 -2.44 -12.26
N GLY A 60 -3.28 -1.37 -11.86
CA GLY A 60 -3.87 -0.29 -11.07
C GLY A 60 -5.11 0.32 -11.70
N ARG A 61 -5.08 0.56 -13.03
CA ARG A 61 -6.24 1.08 -13.78
C ARG A 61 -7.39 0.07 -13.90
N GLN A 62 -7.09 -1.23 -13.89
CA GLN A 62 -8.10 -2.28 -13.98
C GLN A 62 -8.89 -2.45 -12.68
N PHE A 63 -8.34 -2.05 -11.53
CA PHE A 63 -9.08 -2.12 -10.26
C PHE A 63 -10.30 -1.21 -10.21
N LYS A 64 -10.30 -0.10 -10.96
CA LYS A 64 -11.43 0.86 -11.00
C LYS A 64 -11.91 1.27 -9.60
N LEU A 65 -10.94 1.52 -8.72
CA LEU A 65 -11.21 1.94 -7.34
C LEU A 65 -11.80 3.36 -7.35
N PRO A 66 -12.85 3.63 -6.56
CA PRO A 66 -13.48 4.94 -6.51
C PRO A 66 -12.53 5.97 -5.92
N GLN A 67 -12.55 7.17 -6.48
CA GLN A 67 -11.79 8.32 -6.03
C GLN A 67 -10.30 8.02 -5.77
N THR A 68 -9.69 7.18 -6.61
CA THR A 68 -8.35 6.63 -6.38
C THR A 68 -7.47 6.84 -7.60
N ALA A 69 -6.46 7.70 -7.44
CA ALA A 69 -5.35 7.80 -8.38
C ALA A 69 -4.39 6.61 -8.21
N THR A 70 -3.62 6.29 -9.25
CA THR A 70 -2.65 5.19 -9.23
C THR A 70 -1.25 5.66 -9.61
N LEU A 71 -0.25 5.11 -8.94
CA LEU A 71 1.17 5.38 -9.20
C LEU A 71 1.94 4.05 -9.21
N ALA A 72 2.28 3.57 -10.40
CA ALA A 72 3.18 2.43 -10.54
C ALA A 72 4.63 2.90 -10.58
N LEU A 73 5.48 2.32 -9.74
CA LEU A 73 6.90 2.66 -9.65
C LEU A 73 7.75 1.51 -10.18
N ARG A 74 8.81 1.84 -10.91
CA ARG A 74 9.86 0.89 -11.28
C ARG A 74 10.89 0.79 -10.16
N ALA A 75 11.33 -0.41 -9.86
CA ALA A 75 12.43 -0.62 -8.94
C ALA A 75 13.74 0.05 -9.45
N PRO A 76 14.65 0.47 -8.55
CA PRO A 76 15.81 1.27 -8.91
C PRO A 76 16.92 0.50 -9.65
N GLU A 77 17.05 -0.80 -9.38
CA GLU A 77 18.17 -1.60 -9.88
C GLU A 77 17.72 -2.44 -11.08
N LYS A 78 18.40 -2.30 -12.22
CA LYS A 78 18.21 -3.20 -13.36
C LYS A 78 18.97 -4.49 -13.10
N ILE A 79 18.33 -5.63 -13.30
CA ILE A 79 19.00 -6.93 -13.19
C ILE A 79 20.00 -7.07 -14.35
N PRO A 80 21.29 -7.31 -14.05
CA PRO A 80 22.31 -7.38 -15.09
C PRO A 80 22.15 -8.66 -15.94
N PHE A 81 22.70 -8.62 -17.16
CA PHE A 81 22.81 -9.79 -18.07
C PHE A 81 21.49 -10.39 -18.60
N LEU A 82 20.35 -9.74 -18.37
CA LEU A 82 19.08 -10.10 -19.01
C LEU A 82 18.85 -9.29 -20.29
N TYR A 83 18.35 -9.96 -21.34
CA TYR A 83 17.96 -9.30 -22.59
C TYR A 83 16.71 -8.43 -22.40
N GLU A 84 15.81 -8.86 -21.52
CA GLU A 84 14.57 -8.16 -21.20
C GLU A 84 14.80 -7.07 -20.14
N GLU A 85 13.93 -6.05 -20.16
CA GLU A 85 13.88 -5.04 -19.11
C GLU A 85 13.34 -5.65 -17.83
N ALA A 86 14.23 -5.93 -16.88
CA ALA A 86 13.92 -6.60 -15.62
C ALA A 86 14.56 -5.83 -14.46
N TYR A 87 13.78 -5.54 -13.42
CA TYR A 87 14.23 -4.69 -12.31
C TYR A 87 14.01 -5.36 -10.95
N GLN A 88 14.81 -4.95 -9.97
CA GLN A 88 14.76 -5.43 -8.58
C GLN A 88 14.80 -4.28 -7.58
N TRP A 89 14.08 -4.43 -6.47
CA TRP A 89 14.08 -3.46 -5.38
C TRP A 89 15.31 -3.60 -4.48
N TYR A 90 15.80 -4.82 -4.37
CA TYR A 90 17.02 -5.17 -3.67
C TYR A 90 17.65 -6.36 -4.38
N THR A 91 18.98 -6.44 -4.29
CA THR A 91 19.76 -7.53 -4.87
C THR A 91 19.27 -8.87 -4.30
N SER A 92 18.82 -9.77 -5.18
CA SER A 92 18.34 -11.11 -4.79
C SER A 92 19.35 -12.21 -4.98
N PHE A 93 20.33 -12.01 -5.86
CA PHE A 93 21.27 -13.04 -6.26
C PHE A 93 22.69 -12.60 -5.92
N ASP A 94 23.48 -13.51 -5.38
CA ASP A 94 24.91 -13.29 -5.22
C ASP A 94 25.66 -13.42 -6.57
N GLN A 95 26.99 -13.33 -6.54
CA GLN A 95 27.81 -13.43 -7.76
C GLN A 95 27.77 -14.83 -8.40
N LEU A 96 27.34 -15.86 -7.67
CA LEU A 96 27.20 -17.24 -8.15
C LEU A 96 25.79 -17.51 -8.68
N GLY A 97 24.85 -16.57 -8.49
CA GLY A 97 23.45 -16.72 -8.88
C GLY A 97 22.58 -17.38 -7.80
N GLU A 98 23.09 -17.56 -6.58
CA GLU A 98 22.35 -18.13 -5.46
C GLU A 98 21.48 -17.06 -4.79
N LEU A 99 20.32 -17.48 -4.26
CA LEU A 99 19.41 -16.56 -3.58
C LEU A 99 20.03 -16.06 -2.27
N ILE A 100 20.03 -14.74 -2.09
CA ILE A 100 20.47 -14.11 -0.86
C ILE A 100 19.36 -14.27 0.20
N ASP A 101 19.68 -15.00 1.28
CA ASP A 101 18.76 -15.26 2.40
C ASP A 101 18.29 -13.97 3.11
N ARG A 102 19.20 -13.01 3.31
CA ARG A 102 18.93 -11.73 4.00
C ARG A 102 19.32 -10.54 3.13
N PRO A 103 18.51 -10.20 2.11
CA PRO A 103 18.81 -9.10 1.21
C PRO A 103 18.67 -7.75 1.92
N ASN A 104 19.35 -6.72 1.41
CA ASN A 104 19.32 -5.38 1.98
C ASN A 104 18.35 -4.45 1.22
N PRO A 105 17.16 -4.13 1.76
CA PRO A 105 16.21 -3.23 1.10
C PRO A 105 16.54 -1.74 1.29
N THR A 106 17.55 -1.39 2.11
CA THR A 106 17.82 -0.01 2.52
C THR A 106 17.93 0.98 1.35
N PRO A 107 18.66 0.69 0.25
CA PRO A 107 18.75 1.63 -0.87
C PRO A 107 17.40 1.99 -1.49
N ALA A 108 16.52 0.99 -1.70
CA ALA A 108 15.16 1.23 -2.19
C ALA A 108 14.31 2.02 -1.19
N LEU A 109 14.43 1.74 0.11
CA LEU A 109 13.69 2.45 1.14
C LEU A 109 14.08 3.93 1.23
N GLU A 110 15.35 4.27 1.04
CA GLU A 110 15.79 5.67 0.99
C GLU A 110 15.20 6.42 -0.21
N ILE A 111 15.18 5.77 -1.38
CA ILE A 111 14.59 6.35 -2.59
C ILE A 111 13.07 6.52 -2.43
N LEU A 112 12.38 5.50 -1.92
CA LEU A 112 10.94 5.55 -1.68
C LEU A 112 10.57 6.58 -0.61
N SER A 113 11.40 6.76 0.42
CA SER A 113 11.19 7.82 1.42
C SER A 113 11.18 9.21 0.77
N ARG A 114 12.06 9.46 -0.23
CA ARG A 114 12.06 10.71 -1.01
C ARG A 114 10.82 10.84 -1.90
N VAL A 115 10.38 9.74 -2.53
CA VAL A 115 9.12 9.70 -3.29
C VAL A 115 7.94 10.08 -2.38
N PHE A 116 7.83 9.46 -1.22
CA PHE A 116 6.72 9.68 -0.28
C PHE A 116 6.73 11.11 0.29
N LYS A 117 7.92 11.63 0.59
CA LYS A 117 8.08 13.04 0.96
C LYS A 117 7.53 13.98 -0.12
N HIS A 118 7.90 13.77 -1.39
CA HIS A 118 7.37 14.55 -2.51
C HIS A 118 5.85 14.42 -2.66
N LEU A 119 5.31 13.20 -2.54
CA LEU A 119 3.86 12.97 -2.64
C LEU A 119 3.09 13.73 -1.56
N ILE A 120 3.60 13.72 -0.32
CA ILE A 120 2.94 14.37 0.83
C ILE A 120 3.10 15.90 0.76
N GLU A 121 4.32 16.38 0.60
CA GLU A 121 4.65 17.81 0.72
C GLU A 121 4.31 18.58 -0.56
N ASP A 122 4.66 18.05 -1.74
CA ASP A 122 4.56 18.79 -3.00
C ASP A 122 3.30 18.45 -3.83
N CYS A 123 2.75 17.24 -3.65
CA CYS A 123 1.53 16.79 -4.33
C CYS A 123 0.29 16.79 -3.42
N SER A 124 0.43 17.16 -2.14
CA SER A 124 -0.65 17.31 -1.18
C SER A 124 -1.48 16.03 -0.95
N TRP A 125 -0.83 14.88 -0.99
CA TRP A 125 -1.42 13.60 -0.57
C TRP A 125 -1.31 13.43 0.95
N PRO A 126 -2.42 13.40 1.71
CA PRO A 126 -2.36 13.04 3.12
C PRO A 126 -1.87 11.60 3.27
N SER A 127 -1.00 11.33 4.24
CA SER A 127 -0.38 10.01 4.35
C SER A 127 -1.40 8.89 4.59
N ASP A 128 -2.46 9.18 5.34
CA ASP A 128 -3.57 8.27 5.64
C ASP A 128 -4.45 7.96 4.40
N ARG A 129 -4.20 8.63 3.27
CA ARG A 129 -4.82 8.39 1.96
C ARG A 129 -3.89 7.74 0.95
N ILE A 130 -2.65 7.43 1.35
CA ILE A 130 -1.68 6.71 0.52
C ILE A 130 -1.74 5.23 0.88
N HIS A 131 -2.11 4.41 -0.09
CA HIS A 131 -2.21 2.96 0.00
C HIS A 131 -1.10 2.30 -0.82
N LEU A 132 -0.60 1.17 -0.33
CA LEU A 132 0.43 0.38 -1.01
C LEU A 132 -0.14 -0.94 -1.51
N PHE A 133 0.23 -1.32 -2.72
CA PHE A 133 0.08 -2.67 -3.25
C PHE A 133 1.44 -3.17 -3.72
N GLY A 134 1.87 -4.33 -3.21
CA GLY A 134 3.16 -4.89 -3.58
C GLY A 134 3.09 -6.40 -3.80
N PHE A 135 3.82 -6.89 -4.80
CA PHE A 135 3.98 -8.31 -5.09
C PHE A 135 5.41 -8.78 -4.83
N ALA A 136 5.59 -9.91 -4.15
CA ALA A 136 6.88 -10.50 -3.80
C ALA A 136 7.83 -9.44 -3.22
N GLN A 137 8.95 -9.12 -3.88
CA GLN A 137 9.84 -8.02 -3.45
C GLN A 137 9.11 -6.70 -3.23
N GLY A 138 8.19 -6.32 -4.11
CA GLY A 138 7.41 -5.10 -3.95
C GLY A 138 6.53 -5.14 -2.70
N GLY A 139 6.03 -6.32 -2.33
CA GLY A 139 5.30 -6.54 -1.07
C GLY A 139 6.21 -6.38 0.15
N SER A 140 7.41 -6.96 0.11
CA SER A 140 8.42 -6.77 1.14
C SER A 140 8.76 -5.31 1.34
N VAL A 141 9.09 -4.60 0.26
CA VAL A 141 9.46 -3.18 0.35
C VAL A 141 8.28 -2.31 0.79
N ALA A 142 7.04 -2.66 0.44
CA ALA A 142 5.86 -1.97 0.97
C ALA A 142 5.78 -2.07 2.50
N LEU A 143 5.96 -3.28 3.04
CA LEU A 143 5.94 -3.53 4.48
C LEU A 143 7.08 -2.79 5.20
N GLU A 144 8.31 -2.91 4.69
CA GLU A 144 9.48 -2.22 5.23
C GLU A 144 9.31 -0.69 5.21
N LEU A 145 8.76 -0.14 4.13
CA LEU A 145 8.46 1.29 4.02
C LEU A 145 7.41 1.72 5.04
N GLY A 146 6.36 0.93 5.25
CA GLY A 146 5.34 1.20 6.26
C GLY A 146 5.91 1.26 7.68
N ILE A 147 6.87 0.40 8.00
CA ILE A 147 7.57 0.42 9.30
C ILE A 147 8.49 1.63 9.40
N LYS A 148 9.29 1.90 8.37
CA LYS A 148 10.21 3.04 8.34
C LYS A 148 9.45 4.36 8.49
N PHE A 149 8.33 4.51 7.77
CA PHE A 149 7.45 5.66 7.87
C PHE A 149 6.92 5.82 9.30
N TRP A 150 6.42 4.74 9.91
CA TRP A 150 5.90 4.80 11.28
C TRP A 150 6.96 5.22 12.30
N ARG A 151 8.18 4.68 12.23
CA ARG A 151 9.30 5.08 13.11
C ARG A 151 9.58 6.58 13.02
N GLN A 152 9.64 7.11 11.80
CA GLN A 152 9.85 8.54 11.57
C GLN A 152 8.71 9.40 12.13
N GLN A 153 7.46 8.90 12.14
CA GLN A 153 6.33 9.60 12.73
C GLN A 153 6.37 9.58 14.26
N GLN A 154 6.85 8.49 14.86
CA GLN A 154 7.03 8.43 16.33
C GLN A 154 8.09 9.43 16.80
N GLU A 155 9.23 9.51 16.11
CA GLU A 155 10.29 10.48 16.41
C GLU A 155 9.82 11.93 16.30
N LYS A 156 8.86 12.21 15.41
CA LYS A 156 8.23 13.54 15.25
C LYS A 156 7.10 13.81 16.24
N SER A 157 6.36 12.78 16.64
CA SER A 157 5.17 12.90 17.51
C SER A 157 5.51 13.32 18.93
N ASP A 158 6.75 13.10 19.38
CA ASP A 158 7.25 13.68 20.64
C ASP A 158 7.28 15.22 20.60
N GLN A 159 7.08 15.84 19.42
CA GLN A 159 7.05 17.30 19.23
C GLN A 159 5.69 17.88 18.78
N LEU A 160 4.78 17.10 18.15
CA LEU A 160 3.41 17.54 17.77
C LEU A 160 2.38 16.39 17.85
N SER A 161 1.20 16.69 18.38
CA SER A 161 0.19 15.73 18.90
C SER A 161 -0.63 14.94 17.87
N SER A 162 -0.10 14.61 16.69
CA SER A 162 -0.77 13.69 15.76
C SER A 162 0.22 12.93 14.89
N SER A 163 0.48 11.67 15.22
CA SER A 163 1.20 10.75 14.33
C SER A 163 0.23 10.17 13.29
N SER A 164 0.47 10.46 12.01
CA SER A 164 -0.31 9.88 10.92
C SER A 164 0.32 8.58 10.42
N SER A 165 -0.51 7.63 9.99
CA SER A 165 -0.05 6.39 9.35
C SER A 165 -0.23 6.46 7.84
N LEU A 166 0.15 5.37 7.15
CA LEU A 166 -0.33 5.15 5.78
C LEU A 166 -1.79 4.65 5.82
N GLY A 167 -2.48 4.75 4.69
CA GLY A 167 -3.88 4.33 4.57
C GLY A 167 -4.07 2.82 4.67
N SER A 168 -3.33 2.05 3.87
CA SER A 168 -3.22 0.59 4.02
C SER A 168 -2.09 -0.02 3.18
N ILE A 169 -1.74 -1.28 3.45
CA ILE A 169 -0.78 -2.06 2.68
C ILE A 169 -1.40 -3.39 2.28
N VAL A 170 -1.36 -3.73 1.00
CA VAL A 170 -1.63 -5.07 0.50
C VAL A 170 -0.30 -5.67 0.05
N SER A 171 0.18 -6.69 0.76
CA SER A 171 1.38 -7.45 0.40
C SER A 171 0.96 -8.82 -0.14
N VAL A 172 1.26 -9.07 -1.42
CA VAL A 172 1.03 -10.35 -2.08
C VAL A 172 2.33 -11.15 -2.09
N SER A 173 2.40 -12.21 -1.29
CA SER A 173 3.57 -13.08 -1.14
C SER A 173 4.90 -12.35 -0.85
N GLY A 174 4.84 -11.16 -0.24
CA GLY A 174 6.02 -10.40 0.17
C GLY A 174 6.29 -10.54 1.66
N PRO A 175 7.37 -11.21 2.10
CA PRO A 175 7.72 -11.33 3.51
C PRO A 175 8.28 -10.01 4.04
N LEU A 176 8.21 -9.81 5.36
CA LEU A 176 8.99 -8.78 6.02
C LEU A 176 10.45 -9.25 6.10
N LEU A 177 11.41 -8.42 5.69
CA LEU A 177 12.83 -8.78 5.59
C LEU A 177 13.58 -8.48 6.89
N SER A 178 13.12 -7.45 7.60
CA SER A 178 13.65 -7.05 8.89
C SER A 178 12.91 -7.76 10.03
N TYR A 179 13.59 -7.88 11.17
CA TYR A 179 12.94 -8.24 12.43
C TYR A 179 12.60 -6.95 13.19
N PRO A 180 11.32 -6.55 13.22
CA PRO A 180 10.92 -5.27 13.79
C PRO A 180 11.06 -5.30 15.32
N THR A 181 11.98 -4.52 15.86
CA THR A 181 12.06 -4.19 17.30
C THR A 181 11.36 -2.86 17.54
N LEU A 182 10.03 -2.82 17.41
CA LEU A 182 9.22 -1.62 17.60
C LEU A 182 8.75 -1.52 19.05
N SER A 183 8.85 -0.32 19.64
CA SER A 183 8.23 -0.02 20.95
C SER A 183 6.70 0.02 20.86
N SER A 184 6.16 0.40 19.70
CA SER A 184 4.74 0.37 19.40
C SER A 184 4.49 0.01 17.94
N LEU A 185 3.54 -0.91 17.72
CA LEU A 185 3.20 -1.44 16.41
C LEU A 185 2.64 -0.35 15.49
N SER A 186 3.01 -0.42 14.21
CA SER A 186 2.48 0.47 13.19
C SER A 186 0.95 0.31 13.11
N PRO A 187 0.18 1.41 13.21
CA PRO A 187 -1.27 1.36 13.09
C PRO A 187 -1.75 1.18 11.65
N THR A 188 -0.85 1.23 10.65
CA THR A 188 -1.18 1.01 9.24
C THR A 188 -1.83 -0.36 9.05
N PRO A 189 -3.07 -0.43 8.52
CA PRO A 189 -3.73 -1.70 8.24
C PRO A 189 -3.03 -2.48 7.12
N VAL A 190 -2.80 -3.78 7.34
CA VAL A 190 -2.15 -4.67 6.37
C VAL A 190 -3.08 -5.81 5.98
N LEU A 191 -3.17 -6.11 4.68
CA LEU A 191 -3.66 -7.38 4.16
C LEU A 191 -2.48 -8.19 3.62
N ALA A 192 -2.17 -9.30 4.28
CA ALA A 192 -1.22 -10.30 3.80
C ALA A 192 -1.95 -11.32 2.92
N VAL A 193 -1.74 -11.22 1.61
CA VAL A 193 -2.28 -12.16 0.62
C VAL A 193 -1.18 -13.15 0.28
N TYR A 194 -1.43 -14.46 0.37
CA TYR A 194 -0.36 -15.42 0.15
C TYR A 194 -0.85 -16.79 -0.27
N ARG A 195 0.06 -17.54 -0.89
CA ARG A 195 -0.02 -19.00 -1.00
C ARG A 195 0.94 -19.61 0.02
N PRO A 196 0.57 -20.70 0.70
CA PRO A 196 1.49 -21.43 1.57
C PRO A 196 2.52 -22.23 0.74
N PRO A 197 3.68 -22.60 1.31
CA PRO A 197 4.57 -23.57 0.70
C PRO A 197 3.81 -24.87 0.33
N PRO A 198 4.14 -25.55 -0.78
CA PRO A 198 5.32 -25.36 -1.64
C PRO A 198 5.12 -24.42 -2.84
N ALA A 199 4.10 -23.53 -2.83
CA ALA A 199 3.93 -22.57 -3.92
C ALA A 199 5.10 -21.57 -3.97
N GLU A 200 5.39 -21.02 -5.16
CA GLU A 200 6.41 -19.98 -5.33
C GLU A 200 5.86 -18.79 -6.12
N PRO A 201 5.96 -17.55 -5.61
CA PRO A 201 6.36 -17.19 -4.24
C PRO A 201 5.30 -17.58 -3.20
N SER A 202 5.74 -17.97 -1.99
CA SER A 202 4.89 -18.29 -0.85
C SER A 202 5.26 -17.47 0.40
N LEU A 203 4.35 -17.48 1.39
CA LEU A 203 4.66 -17.08 2.77
C LEU A 203 4.50 -18.26 3.73
N ALA A 204 5.51 -18.46 4.56
CA ALA A 204 5.47 -19.41 5.66
C ALA A 204 4.77 -18.79 6.89
N PRO A 205 4.30 -19.61 7.85
CA PRO A 205 3.73 -19.12 9.11
C PRO A 205 4.66 -18.18 9.90
N ALA A 206 5.98 -18.36 9.78
CA ALA A 206 6.97 -17.48 10.40
C ALA A 206 6.93 -16.06 9.82
N ASP A 207 6.75 -15.91 8.51
CA ASP A 207 6.67 -14.61 7.84
C ASP A 207 5.43 -13.83 8.30
N LEU A 208 4.28 -14.51 8.38
CA LEU A 208 3.04 -13.92 8.89
C LEU A 208 3.18 -13.49 10.35
N THR A 209 3.91 -14.28 11.15
CA THR A 209 4.22 -13.93 12.54
C THR A 209 5.09 -12.68 12.61
N ALA A 210 6.08 -12.53 11.72
CA ALA A 210 6.90 -11.33 11.64
C ALA A 210 6.07 -10.08 11.28
N ILE A 211 5.16 -10.19 10.31
CA ILE A 211 4.25 -9.09 9.93
C ILE A 211 3.37 -8.69 11.12
N LYS A 212 2.77 -9.66 11.84
CA LYS A 212 1.96 -9.40 13.05
C LYS A 212 2.74 -8.79 14.21
N LYS A 213 4.06 -8.95 14.24
CA LYS A 213 4.95 -8.27 15.20
C LYS A 213 5.34 -6.85 14.78
N ALA A 214 5.05 -6.43 13.56
CA ALA A 214 5.30 -5.07 13.07
C ALA A 214 4.03 -4.20 13.04
N PHE A 215 2.88 -4.79 12.73
CA PHE A 215 1.64 -4.07 12.45
C PHE A 215 0.52 -4.47 13.41
N ARG A 216 -0.26 -3.48 13.83
CA ARG A 216 -1.36 -3.65 14.79
C ARG A 216 -2.57 -4.36 14.19
N VAL A 217 -2.85 -4.09 12.91
CA VAL A 217 -4.00 -4.63 12.20
C VAL A 217 -3.50 -5.40 10.99
N VAL A 218 -3.53 -6.72 11.08
CA VAL A 218 -3.13 -7.63 9.99
C VAL A 218 -4.27 -8.58 9.68
N GLN A 219 -4.81 -8.46 8.47
CA GLN A 219 -5.74 -9.43 7.89
C GLN A 219 -4.96 -10.39 6.99
N GLU A 220 -5.43 -11.61 6.86
CA GLU A 220 -4.83 -12.64 6.02
C GLU A 220 -5.82 -13.09 4.94
N ALA A 221 -5.32 -13.21 3.71
CA ALA A 221 -6.04 -13.84 2.60
C ALA A 221 -5.19 -14.98 2.03
N LYS A 222 -5.49 -16.19 2.49
CA LYS A 222 -4.84 -17.41 2.00
C LYS A 222 -5.47 -17.83 0.67
N LEU A 223 -4.68 -17.79 -0.39
CA LEU A 223 -5.07 -18.22 -1.73
C LEU A 223 -4.92 -19.75 -1.89
N GLY A 224 -5.49 -20.28 -2.97
CA GLY A 224 -5.37 -21.70 -3.32
C GLY A 224 -3.90 -22.11 -3.52
N ALA A 225 -3.54 -23.34 -3.15
CA ALA A 225 -2.17 -23.83 -3.24
C ALA A 225 -1.66 -23.98 -4.69
N ARG A 226 -2.55 -23.91 -5.69
CA ARG A 226 -2.23 -23.96 -7.12
C ARG A 226 -2.57 -22.62 -7.74
N GLY A 227 -1.68 -22.12 -8.59
CA GLY A 227 -1.88 -20.86 -9.31
C GLY A 227 -0.58 -20.10 -9.51
N PRO A 228 -0.59 -19.06 -10.35
CA PRO A 228 0.55 -18.15 -10.51
C PRO A 228 0.79 -17.38 -9.20
N GLY A 229 1.94 -16.70 -9.05
CA GLY A 229 2.24 -15.93 -7.85
C GLY A 229 1.19 -14.86 -7.50
N MET A 230 0.71 -14.12 -8.50
CA MET A 230 -0.34 -13.11 -8.35
C MET A 230 -1.75 -13.74 -8.29
N PRO A 231 -2.75 -13.05 -7.70
CA PRO A 231 -4.15 -13.46 -7.81
C PRO A 231 -4.60 -13.49 -9.27
N SER A 232 -5.32 -14.53 -9.66
CA SER A 232 -5.61 -14.86 -11.05
C SER A 232 -7.10 -15.02 -11.36
N SER A 233 -7.94 -15.18 -10.33
CA SER A 233 -9.39 -15.30 -10.46
C SER A 233 -10.11 -14.21 -9.69
N LYS A 234 -11.39 -13.99 -10.01
CA LYS A 234 -12.25 -13.07 -9.28
C LYS A 234 -12.28 -13.42 -7.78
N ASP A 235 -12.32 -14.71 -7.45
CA ASP A 235 -12.37 -15.18 -6.06
C ASP A 235 -11.07 -14.88 -5.30
N GLU A 236 -9.92 -14.95 -5.98
CA GLU A 236 -8.63 -14.58 -5.38
C GLU A 236 -8.47 -13.06 -5.22
N TRP A 237 -9.09 -12.26 -6.09
CA TRP A 237 -9.11 -10.80 -5.99
C TRP A 237 -10.15 -10.25 -5.00
N GLU A 238 -11.23 -11.00 -4.75
CA GLU A 238 -12.32 -10.61 -3.86
C GLU A 238 -11.86 -10.11 -2.49
N PRO A 239 -10.99 -10.83 -1.73
CA PRO A 239 -10.57 -10.35 -0.41
C PRO A 239 -9.77 -9.04 -0.47
N ILE A 240 -9.04 -8.80 -1.55
CA ILE A 240 -8.28 -7.56 -1.76
C ILE A 240 -9.25 -6.40 -2.00
N MET A 241 -10.24 -6.60 -2.87
CA MET A 241 -11.26 -5.58 -3.17
C MET A 241 -12.13 -5.28 -1.96
N ARG A 242 -12.47 -6.30 -1.16
CA ARG A 242 -13.18 -6.14 0.11
C ARG A 242 -12.36 -5.32 1.11
N PHE A 243 -11.07 -5.64 1.26
CA PHE A 243 -10.20 -4.88 2.14
C PHE A 243 -10.13 -3.40 1.72
N TRP A 244 -9.98 -3.10 0.44
CA TRP A 244 -10.00 -1.71 -0.02
C TRP A 244 -11.35 -1.03 0.12
N SER A 245 -12.48 -1.74 0.01
CA SER A 245 -13.79 -1.13 0.23
C SER A 245 -13.97 -0.62 1.66
N GLU A 246 -13.27 -1.22 2.63
CA GLU A 246 -13.25 -0.80 4.04
C GLU A 246 -12.20 0.29 4.35
N LYS A 247 -11.09 0.33 3.60
CA LYS A 247 -9.94 1.21 3.92
C LYS A 247 -9.86 2.46 3.06
N LEU A 248 -10.37 2.43 1.84
CA LEU A 248 -10.39 3.59 0.98
C LEU A 248 -11.34 4.63 1.53
N SER A 249 -10.85 5.86 1.54
CA SER A 249 -11.62 6.99 1.97
C SER A 249 -12.57 7.46 0.87
N ARG A 250 -13.66 8.10 1.29
CA ARG A 250 -14.65 8.67 0.38
C ARG A 250 -14.87 10.12 0.75
N ARG A 251 -14.62 11.01 -0.21
CA ARG A 251 -15.12 12.36 -0.14
C ARG A 251 -16.62 12.32 -0.40
N GLN A 252 -17.41 12.74 0.58
CA GLN A 252 -18.83 12.98 0.35
C GLN A 252 -18.97 14.12 -0.65
N VAL A 253 -19.69 13.87 -1.73
CA VAL A 253 -20.09 14.93 -2.67
C VAL A 253 -21.16 15.74 -1.95
N GLU A 254 -21.03 17.06 -1.92
CA GLU A 254 -22.03 17.97 -1.35
C GLU A 254 -23.43 17.59 -1.87
N GLY A 255 -24.38 17.34 -0.96
CA GLY A 255 -25.77 17.01 -1.28
C GLY A 255 -26.23 15.57 -1.00
N LEU A 256 -25.34 14.66 -0.59
CA LEU A 256 -25.71 13.31 -0.13
C LEU A 256 -25.72 13.26 1.41
N TYR A 257 -26.92 13.28 2.01
CA TYR A 257 -27.12 13.09 3.44
C TYR A 257 -27.32 11.60 3.74
N GLU A 258 -26.53 11.06 4.67
CA GLU A 258 -26.73 9.70 5.18
C GLU A 258 -27.80 9.72 6.26
N VAL A 259 -28.92 9.01 6.06
CA VAL A 259 -30.00 8.91 7.05
C VAL A 259 -29.62 7.84 8.07
N MET A 260 -29.13 8.26 9.23
CA MET A 260 -28.98 7.35 10.36
C MET A 260 -30.35 7.09 10.99
N SER A 261 -30.90 5.89 10.81
CA SER A 261 -32.05 5.44 11.59
C SER A 261 -31.58 5.11 13.01
N GLY A 262 -31.72 6.06 13.93
CA GLY A 262 -31.48 5.84 15.35
C GLY A 262 -32.51 4.87 15.92
N ILE A 263 -32.04 3.72 16.43
CA ILE A 263 -32.85 2.86 17.30
C ILE A 263 -32.90 3.56 18.67
N SER A 264 -34.04 4.15 19.00
CA SER A 264 -34.32 4.65 20.35
C SER A 264 -34.37 3.47 21.32
N LEU A 265 -33.47 3.44 22.30
CA LEU A 265 -33.58 2.52 23.44
C LEU A 265 -34.79 2.93 24.28
N PRO A 266 -35.68 1.98 24.65
CA PRO A 266 -36.81 2.28 25.52
C PRO A 266 -36.34 2.59 26.95
N GLN A 267 -37.04 3.54 27.59
CA GLN A 267 -36.88 3.95 28.98
C GLN A 267 -37.21 2.84 29.97
#